data_AF-U4L2T0-F1
#
_entry.id   AF-U4L2T0-F1
#
_cell.length_a   1.000
_cell.length_b   1.000
_cell.length_c   1.000
_cell.angle_alpha   90.00
_cell.angle_beta   90.00
_cell.angle_gamma   90.00
#
_symmetry.space_group_name_H-M   'P 1'
#
loop_
_entity.id
_entity.type
_entity.pdbx_description
1 polymer ?
#
loop_
_entity_poly.entity_id
_entity_poly.type
_entity_poly.pdbx_seq_one_letter_code
_entity_poly.pdbx_strand_id
1 'polypeptide(L)'
;MASLTASSSRPLHSTPAVPNLPDSPLAKFFAEYHKFDYNPFKNAALEFQRLSKEYRWLWGKILPGDNDYVKQQKIKYHNERTKFFQAFQQEFNQVFDYGYLCELFEIPVPEREGGANLVLRKFNVNIFDLHSYEHALRNGLKAEIVNCEPDKDGNFELPDDEDVFFLPNFSTEEQLATYSLKNFLIYPKDLVNDEGALRFMLRHILDPEKVRPGENSYGYQEMFK
;
A
#
# COMPACT_ATOMS: atom_id res chain seq x y z
N MET A 1 -30.41 42.07 -9.82
CA MET A 1 -31.05 40.73 -9.88
C MET A 1 -29.97 39.75 -10.27
N ALA A 2 -29.87 38.68 -9.47
CA ALA A 2 -28.77 37.72 -9.49
C ALA A 2 -28.93 36.64 -10.57
N SER A 3 -27.79 35.97 -10.82
CA SER A 3 -27.62 34.63 -11.39
C SER A 3 -27.87 34.42 -12.88
N LEU A 4 -26.82 33.96 -13.56
CA LEU A 4 -26.74 32.58 -14.04
C LEU A 4 -25.25 32.19 -14.12
N THR A 5 -24.77 31.50 -13.09
CA THR A 5 -23.49 30.78 -13.11
C THR A 5 -23.63 29.57 -14.02
N ALA A 6 -22.84 29.52 -15.09
CA ALA A 6 -22.66 28.31 -15.87
C ALA A 6 -21.95 27.26 -15.01
N SER A 7 -22.67 26.21 -14.62
CA SER A 7 -22.05 24.97 -14.15
C SER A 7 -21.25 24.38 -15.29
N SER A 8 -19.94 24.64 -15.27
CA SER A 8 -18.96 23.96 -16.09
C SER A 8 -18.84 22.52 -15.61
N SER A 9 -19.59 21.62 -16.23
CA SER A 9 -19.35 20.18 -16.18
C SER A 9 -17.94 19.91 -16.71
N ARG A 10 -16.96 19.78 -15.81
CA ARG A 10 -15.63 19.28 -16.17
C ARG A 10 -15.78 17.82 -16.61
N PRO A 11 -15.11 17.40 -17.69
CA PRO A 11 -15.03 15.98 -18.01
C PRO A 11 -14.26 15.29 -16.88
N LEU A 12 -14.88 14.28 -16.27
CA LEU A 12 -14.22 13.34 -15.38
C LEU A 12 -12.96 12.85 -16.10
N HIS A 13 -11.80 13.00 -15.45
CA HIS A 13 -10.61 12.31 -15.91
C HIS A 13 -10.97 10.83 -16.08
N SER A 14 -10.67 10.28 -17.25
CA SER A 14 -10.97 8.90 -17.58
C SER A 14 -10.46 8.01 -16.45
N THR A 15 -11.36 7.33 -15.75
CA THR A 15 -11.00 6.33 -14.74
C THR A 15 -9.91 5.45 -15.34
N PRO A 16 -8.77 5.24 -14.65
CA PRO A 16 -7.72 4.37 -15.16
C PRO A 16 -8.34 3.05 -15.58
N ALA A 17 -8.05 2.60 -16.80
CA ALA A 17 -8.61 1.34 -17.30
C ALA A 17 -8.29 0.23 -16.30
N VAL A 18 -9.33 -0.37 -15.73
CA VAL A 18 -9.19 -1.42 -14.71
C VAL A 18 -8.48 -2.60 -15.36
N PRO A 19 -7.35 -3.07 -14.81
CA PRO A 19 -6.82 -4.36 -15.21
C PRO A 19 -7.91 -5.39 -14.91
N ASN A 20 -8.37 -6.15 -15.92
CA ASN A 20 -9.18 -7.33 -15.64
C ASN A 20 -8.46 -8.14 -14.57
N LEU A 21 -9.15 -8.51 -13.50
CA LEU A 21 -8.55 -9.23 -12.38
C LEU A 21 -7.60 -10.37 -12.84
N PRO A 22 -7.99 -11.30 -13.74
CA PRO A 22 -7.08 -12.36 -14.20
C PRO A 22 -5.83 -11.86 -14.96
N ASP A 23 -5.85 -10.63 -15.47
CA ASP A 23 -4.73 -10.01 -16.19
C ASP A 23 -3.87 -9.10 -15.31
N SER A 24 -4.26 -8.87 -14.05
CA SER A 24 -3.52 -8.00 -13.13
C SER A 24 -2.13 -8.60 -12.80
N PRO A 25 -1.10 -7.77 -12.59
CA PRO A 25 0.21 -8.25 -12.17
C PRO A 25 0.17 -9.11 -10.89
N LEU A 26 -0.62 -8.73 -9.87
CA LEU A 26 -0.76 -9.52 -8.65
C LEU A 26 -1.47 -10.85 -8.91
N ALA A 27 -2.57 -10.86 -9.66
CA ALA A 27 -3.28 -12.09 -9.98
C ALA A 27 -2.39 -13.07 -10.75
N LYS A 28 -1.56 -12.58 -11.69
CA LYS A 28 -0.56 -13.39 -12.39
C LYS A 28 0.48 -13.99 -11.44
N PHE A 29 0.99 -13.21 -10.49
CA PHE A 29 1.90 -13.71 -9.46
C PHE A 29 1.26 -14.84 -8.64
N PHE A 30 0.03 -14.64 -8.14
CA PHE A 30 -0.65 -15.65 -7.33
C PHE A 30 -1.08 -16.89 -8.15
N ALA A 31 -1.38 -16.74 -9.44
CA ALA A 31 -1.74 -17.84 -10.33
C ALA A 31 -0.60 -18.86 -10.55
N GLU A 32 0.67 -18.50 -10.26
CA GLU A 32 1.79 -19.45 -10.24
C GLU A 32 1.60 -20.55 -9.16
N TYR A 33 0.73 -20.30 -8.17
CA TYR A 33 0.48 -21.17 -7.02
C TYR A 33 -0.91 -21.80 -7.10
N HIS A 34 -1.11 -22.73 -8.04
CA HIS A 34 -2.41 -23.35 -8.33
C HIS A 34 -3.17 -24.01 -7.15
N LYS A 35 -2.51 -24.25 -6.00
CA LYS A 35 -3.17 -24.78 -4.79
C LYS A 35 -3.63 -23.68 -3.83
N PHE A 36 -3.09 -22.48 -3.99
CA PHE A 36 -3.39 -21.33 -3.18
C PHE A 36 -4.66 -20.65 -3.69
N ASP A 37 -5.67 -20.59 -2.83
CA ASP A 37 -6.96 -19.96 -3.14
C ASP A 37 -6.90 -18.44 -2.96
N TYR A 38 -6.21 -17.73 -3.86
CA TYR A 38 -5.99 -16.28 -3.76
C TYR A 38 -7.31 -15.49 -3.72
N ASN A 39 -7.45 -14.63 -2.71
CA ASN A 39 -8.58 -13.71 -2.60
C ASN A 39 -8.14 -12.27 -2.94
N PRO A 40 -8.56 -11.73 -4.09
CA PRO A 40 -8.18 -10.38 -4.53
C PRO A 40 -8.88 -9.26 -3.77
N PHE A 41 -9.89 -9.58 -2.97
CA PHE A 41 -10.60 -8.63 -2.11
C PHE A 41 -10.00 -8.60 -0.70
N LYS A 42 -8.82 -9.20 -0.49
CA LYS A 42 -8.08 -9.11 0.76
C LYS A 42 -6.79 -8.33 0.53
N ASN A 43 -6.24 -7.79 1.62
CA ASN A 43 -4.99 -7.07 1.59
C ASN A 43 -3.87 -7.94 1.00
N ALA A 44 -3.27 -7.45 -0.10
CA ALA A 44 -2.32 -8.22 -0.89
C ALA A 44 -1.09 -8.69 -0.08
N ALA A 45 -0.62 -7.88 0.88
CA ALA A 45 0.48 -8.28 1.75
C ALA A 45 0.06 -9.41 2.71
N LEU A 46 -1.18 -9.39 3.22
CA LEU A 46 -1.71 -10.48 4.04
C LEU A 46 -1.90 -11.77 3.22
N GLU A 47 -2.33 -11.66 1.97
CA GLU A 47 -2.41 -12.80 1.06
C GLU A 47 -1.03 -13.40 0.76
N PHE A 48 0.00 -12.57 0.55
CA PHE A 48 1.37 -13.05 0.40
C PHE A 48 1.88 -13.75 1.68
N GLN A 49 1.51 -13.26 2.87
CA GLN A 49 1.84 -13.93 4.12
C GLN A 49 1.13 -15.28 4.25
N ARG A 50 -0.14 -15.37 3.84
CA ARG A 50 -0.90 -16.63 3.83
C ARG A 50 -0.25 -17.64 2.89
N LEU A 51 0.12 -17.22 1.69
CA LEU A 51 0.86 -18.02 0.72
C LEU A 51 2.18 -18.54 1.30
N SER A 52 2.97 -17.63 1.91
CA SER A 52 4.25 -17.99 2.52
C SER A 52 4.11 -19.04 3.63
N LYS A 53 3.05 -18.96 4.43
CA LYS A 53 2.73 -19.94 5.48
C LYS A 53 2.31 -21.28 4.89
N GLU A 54 1.45 -21.29 3.88
CA GLU A 54 0.95 -22.51 3.23
C GLU A 54 2.10 -23.32 2.59
N TYR A 55 3.03 -22.62 1.94
CA TYR A 55 4.21 -23.23 1.32
C TYR A 55 5.41 -23.37 2.26
N ARG A 56 5.23 -23.04 3.55
CA ARG A 56 6.24 -23.18 4.63
C ARG A 56 7.55 -22.46 4.35
N TRP A 57 7.50 -21.33 3.66
CA TRP A 57 8.66 -20.49 3.45
C TRP A 57 9.05 -19.80 4.75
N LEU A 58 10.35 -19.77 5.03
CA LEU A 58 10.88 -19.21 6.25
C LEU A 58 11.38 -17.80 5.98
N TRP A 59 10.99 -16.84 6.82
CA TRP A 59 11.49 -15.49 6.75
C TRP A 59 12.80 -15.34 7.56
N GLY A 60 13.53 -14.27 7.29
CA GLY A 60 14.72 -13.88 8.05
C GLY A 60 16.05 -14.25 7.39
N LYS A 61 17.14 -13.76 7.99
CA LYS A 61 18.50 -13.95 7.48
C LYS A 61 18.91 -15.42 7.54
N ILE A 62 19.73 -15.83 6.59
CA ILE A 62 20.46 -17.10 6.69
C ILE A 62 21.51 -16.95 7.79
N LEU A 63 21.48 -17.83 8.79
CA LEU A 63 22.38 -17.80 9.94
C LEU A 63 23.45 -18.91 9.84
N PRO A 64 24.64 -18.69 10.42
CA PRO A 64 25.59 -19.77 10.64
C PRO A 64 24.93 -20.86 11.50
N GLY A 65 24.84 -22.09 10.95
CA GLY A 65 24.17 -23.22 11.61
C GLY A 65 22.80 -23.58 11.03
N ASP A 66 22.23 -22.76 10.14
CA ASP A 66 21.06 -23.19 9.36
C ASP A 66 21.42 -24.44 8.55
N ASN A 67 20.58 -25.46 8.61
CA ASN A 67 20.69 -26.59 7.70
C ASN A 67 20.23 -26.18 6.29
N ASP A 68 20.57 -27.00 5.30
CA ASP A 68 20.33 -26.65 3.89
C ASP A 68 18.85 -26.51 3.55
N TYR A 69 17.96 -27.26 4.23
CA TYR A 69 16.52 -27.08 4.10
C TYR A 69 16.07 -25.69 4.56
N VAL A 70 16.50 -25.24 5.74
CA VAL A 70 16.18 -23.91 6.27
C VAL A 70 16.71 -22.81 5.35
N LYS A 71 17.95 -22.95 4.87
CA LYS A 71 18.53 -22.01 3.88
C LYS A 71 17.68 -21.92 2.62
N GLN A 72 17.27 -23.06 2.06
CA GLN A 72 16.43 -23.09 0.86
C GLN A 72 15.08 -22.43 1.08
N GLN A 73 14.43 -22.64 2.23
CA GLN A 73 13.17 -21.96 2.54
C GLN A 73 13.32 -20.43 2.68
N LYS A 74 14.44 -19.96 3.26
CA LYS A 74 14.76 -18.53 3.37
C LYS A 74 15.05 -17.89 2.02
N ILE A 75 15.83 -18.57 1.17
CA ILE A 75 16.10 -18.13 -0.20
C ILE A 75 14.79 -18.07 -1.00
N LYS A 76 13.94 -19.10 -0.87
CA LYS A 76 12.65 -19.15 -1.56
C LYS A 76 11.75 -18.00 -1.12
N TYR A 77 11.62 -17.76 0.20
CA TYR A 77 10.87 -16.63 0.73
C TYR A 77 11.35 -15.30 0.12
N HIS A 78 12.66 -15.03 0.15
CA HIS A 78 13.20 -13.78 -0.38
C HIS A 78 12.95 -13.60 -1.87
N ASN A 79 13.16 -14.65 -2.68
CA ASN A 79 12.93 -14.60 -4.11
C ASN A 79 11.46 -14.31 -4.44
N GLU A 80 10.52 -15.04 -3.82
CA GLU A 80 9.09 -14.85 -4.08
C GLU A 80 8.57 -13.52 -3.53
N ARG A 81 9.12 -13.06 -2.40
CA ARG A 81 8.82 -11.73 -1.86
C ARG A 81 9.24 -10.63 -2.82
N THR A 82 10.40 -10.73 -3.43
CA THR A 82 10.85 -9.74 -4.44
C THR A 82 9.91 -9.72 -5.65
N LYS A 83 9.51 -10.88 -6.17
CA LYS A 83 8.54 -10.94 -7.28
C LYS A 83 7.19 -10.36 -6.90
N PHE A 84 6.69 -10.68 -5.70
CA PHE A 84 5.44 -10.13 -5.18
C PHE A 84 5.48 -8.60 -5.14
N PHE A 85 6.54 -8.01 -4.58
CA PHE A 85 6.65 -6.54 -4.51
C PHE A 85 6.77 -5.90 -5.89
N GLN A 86 7.49 -6.52 -6.84
CA GLN A 86 7.55 -6.06 -8.22
C GLN A 86 6.16 -6.07 -8.88
N ALA A 87 5.39 -7.14 -8.71
CA ALA A 87 4.02 -7.24 -9.20
C ALA A 87 3.11 -6.19 -8.55
N PHE A 88 3.17 -6.05 -7.22
CA PHE A 88 2.41 -5.04 -6.48
C PHE A 88 2.72 -3.65 -7.00
N GLN A 89 3.99 -3.29 -7.13
CA GLN A 89 4.37 -1.97 -7.61
C GLN A 89 3.88 -1.70 -9.03
N GLN A 90 4.02 -2.69 -9.92
CA GLN A 90 3.55 -2.56 -11.29
C GLN A 90 2.05 -2.27 -11.31
N GLU A 91 1.27 -3.02 -10.53
CA GLU A 91 -0.18 -2.81 -10.44
C GLU A 91 -0.52 -1.47 -9.78
N PHE A 92 0.11 -1.14 -8.65
CA PHE A 92 -0.12 0.11 -7.94
C PHE A 92 0.12 1.32 -8.85
N ASN A 93 1.22 1.35 -9.59
CA ASN A 93 1.51 2.46 -10.50
C ASN A 93 0.60 2.50 -11.74
N GLN A 94 -0.04 1.39 -12.13
CA GLN A 94 -1.07 1.36 -13.18
C GLN A 94 -2.40 1.92 -12.67
N VAL A 95 -2.71 1.69 -11.40
CA VAL A 95 -3.97 2.09 -10.76
C VAL A 95 -3.93 3.53 -10.27
N PHE A 96 -2.81 3.95 -9.69
CA PHE A 96 -2.68 5.21 -8.99
C PHE A 96 -1.81 6.20 -9.76
N ASP A 97 -2.46 7.15 -10.42
CA ASP A 97 -1.85 8.43 -10.75
C ASP A 97 -2.22 9.51 -9.72
N TYR A 98 -1.54 10.65 -9.76
CA TYR A 98 -1.77 11.73 -8.79
C TYR A 98 -3.16 12.34 -8.86
N GLY A 99 -3.71 12.49 -10.08
CA GLY A 99 -5.05 13.04 -10.27
C GLY A 99 -6.09 12.12 -9.66
N TYR A 100 -5.95 10.81 -9.89
CA TYR A 100 -6.80 9.79 -9.33
C TYR A 100 -6.72 9.73 -7.80
N LEU A 101 -5.51 9.76 -7.22
CA LEU A 101 -5.35 9.83 -5.76
C LEU A 101 -6.00 11.10 -5.18
N CYS A 102 -5.88 12.23 -5.86
CA CYS A 102 -6.55 13.46 -5.43
C CYS A 102 -8.08 13.33 -5.45
N GLU A 103 -8.64 12.74 -6.50
CA GLU A 103 -10.08 12.47 -6.57
C GLU A 103 -10.53 11.51 -5.48
N LEU A 104 -9.79 10.41 -5.26
CA LEU A 104 -10.06 9.40 -4.25
C LEU A 104 -10.12 9.99 -2.82
N PHE A 105 -9.27 10.99 -2.54
CA PHE A 105 -9.25 11.70 -1.26
C PHE A 105 -10.11 12.97 -1.24
N GLU A 106 -10.91 13.22 -2.28
CA GLU A 106 -11.77 14.40 -2.44
C GLU A 106 -11.00 15.74 -2.30
N ILE A 107 -9.74 15.76 -2.72
CA ILE A 107 -8.87 16.94 -2.68
C ILE A 107 -8.73 17.57 -4.08
N PRO A 108 -8.70 18.91 -4.19
CA PRO A 108 -8.45 19.56 -5.47
C PRO A 108 -7.08 19.16 -6.03
N VAL A 109 -7.05 18.77 -7.32
CA VAL A 109 -5.79 18.53 -8.03
C VAL A 109 -5.03 19.85 -8.14
N PRO A 110 -3.81 19.96 -7.58
CA PRO A 110 -3.06 21.21 -7.60
C PRO A 110 -2.53 21.51 -9.01
N GLU A 111 -2.65 22.77 -9.43
CA GLU A 111 -2.20 23.22 -10.76
C GLU A 111 -0.68 23.19 -10.96
N ARG A 112 0.09 23.19 -9.85
CA ARG A 112 1.55 23.19 -9.89
C ARG A 112 2.10 21.78 -9.81
N GLU A 113 3.05 21.49 -10.69
CA GLU A 113 3.88 20.28 -10.63
C GLU A 113 4.53 20.15 -9.25
N GLY A 114 4.40 18.98 -8.62
CA GLY A 114 4.86 18.71 -7.26
C GLY A 114 3.88 19.09 -6.13
N GLY A 115 2.80 19.83 -6.42
CA GLY A 115 1.78 20.17 -5.42
C GLY A 115 1.04 18.95 -4.87
N ALA A 116 0.83 17.92 -5.70
CA ALA A 116 0.10 16.71 -5.31
C ALA A 116 0.79 15.99 -4.14
N ASN A 117 2.13 15.96 -4.15
CA ASN A 117 2.93 15.35 -3.09
C ASN A 117 2.69 16.03 -1.73
N LEU A 118 2.54 17.35 -1.70
CA LEU A 118 2.30 18.09 -0.45
C LEU A 118 0.91 17.79 0.12
N VAL A 119 -0.09 17.59 -0.74
CA VAL A 119 -1.45 17.28 -0.28
C VAL A 119 -1.55 15.83 0.16
N LEU A 120 -0.99 14.89 -0.60
CA LEU A 120 -0.98 13.46 -0.25
C LEU A 120 -0.19 13.17 1.02
N ARG A 121 0.80 14.01 1.38
CA ARG A 121 1.50 13.94 2.67
C ARG A 121 0.62 14.17 3.90
N LYS A 122 -0.56 14.78 3.72
CA LYS A 122 -1.51 14.97 4.82
C LYS A 122 -2.26 13.70 5.21
N PHE A 123 -2.24 12.70 4.34
CA PHE A 123 -2.84 11.41 4.58
C PHE A 123 -1.75 10.44 5.04
N ASN A 124 -1.96 9.86 6.22
CA ASN A 124 -1.12 8.80 6.74
C ASN A 124 -1.91 7.50 6.59
N VAL A 125 -1.82 6.91 5.39
CA VAL A 125 -2.47 5.64 5.07
C VAL A 125 -1.41 4.61 4.70
N ASN A 126 -1.69 3.33 4.97
CA ASN A 126 -0.84 2.26 4.47
C ASN A 126 -1.17 1.97 3.00
N ILE A 127 -0.13 1.76 2.18
CA ILE A 127 -0.30 1.56 0.74
C ILE A 127 -1.03 0.26 0.37
N PHE A 128 -0.94 -0.79 1.19
CA PHE A 128 -1.64 -2.05 0.95
C PHE A 128 -3.12 -1.93 1.27
N ASP A 129 -3.45 -1.19 2.34
CA ASP A 129 -4.84 -0.89 2.68
C ASP A 129 -5.47 0.05 1.64
N LEU A 130 -4.71 1.05 1.17
CA LEU A 130 -5.15 1.93 0.09
C LEU A 130 -5.47 1.14 -1.20
N HIS A 131 -4.59 0.21 -1.60
CA HIS A 131 -4.84 -0.68 -2.74
C HIS A 131 -6.09 -1.55 -2.53
N SER A 132 -6.27 -2.11 -1.33
CA SER A 132 -7.44 -2.94 -1.00
C SER A 132 -8.74 -2.15 -1.02
N TYR A 133 -8.72 -0.95 -0.44
CA TYR A 133 -9.84 0.00 -0.40
C TYR A 133 -10.27 0.40 -1.81
N GLU A 134 -9.31 0.76 -2.65
CA GLU A 134 -9.53 1.14 -4.04
C GLU A 134 -10.15 -0.02 -4.84
N HIS A 135 -9.60 -1.21 -4.67
CA HIS A 135 -10.10 -2.41 -5.32
C HIS A 135 -11.55 -2.71 -4.89
N ALA A 136 -11.88 -2.53 -3.62
CA ALA A 136 -13.26 -2.68 -3.12
C ALA A 136 -14.22 -1.69 -3.79
N LEU A 137 -13.85 -0.40 -3.86
CA LEU A 137 -14.67 0.64 -4.52
C LEU A 137 -14.96 0.31 -5.99
N ARG A 138 -13.95 -0.12 -6.76
CA ARG A 138 -14.12 -0.47 -8.18
C ARG A 138 -15.08 -1.63 -8.41
N ASN A 139 -15.20 -2.52 -7.43
CA ASN A 139 -16.09 -3.67 -7.49
C ASN A 139 -17.46 -3.38 -6.88
N GLY A 140 -17.78 -2.11 -6.59
CA GLY A 140 -19.07 -1.71 -6.05
C GLY A 140 -19.30 -2.13 -4.60
N LEU A 141 -18.22 -2.49 -3.88
CA LEU A 141 -18.29 -2.81 -2.47
C LEU A 141 -18.33 -1.51 -1.66
N LYS A 142 -18.96 -1.57 -0.49
CA LYS A 142 -19.00 -0.43 0.42
C LYS A 142 -17.61 -0.23 1.01
N ALA A 143 -17.10 1.01 0.98
CA ALA A 143 -15.80 1.33 1.54
C ALA A 143 -15.81 2.72 2.17
N GLU A 144 -15.13 2.89 3.30
CA GLU A 144 -15.11 4.12 4.08
C GLU A 144 -13.68 4.45 4.55
N ILE A 145 -13.31 5.72 4.52
CA ILE A 145 -12.06 6.19 5.15
C ILE A 145 -12.35 6.45 6.62
N VAL A 146 -11.60 5.83 7.52
CA VAL A 146 -11.78 5.95 8.97
C VAL A 146 -10.56 6.59 9.58
N ASN A 147 -10.77 7.66 10.35
CA ASN A 147 -9.70 8.21 11.18
C ASN A 147 -9.45 7.27 12.35
N CYS A 148 -8.26 6.70 12.42
CA CYS A 148 -7.88 5.72 13.42
C CYS A 148 -7.10 6.40 14.53
N GLU A 149 -7.69 6.43 15.72
CA GLU A 149 -7.02 6.82 16.95
C GLU A 149 -6.67 5.58 17.76
N PRO A 150 -5.51 5.57 18.43
CA PRO A 150 -5.16 4.46 19.31
C PRO A 150 -6.10 4.44 20.53
N ASP A 151 -6.46 3.24 20.97
CA ASP A 151 -7.11 3.04 22.25
C ASP A 151 -6.17 3.37 23.42
N LYS A 152 -6.65 3.13 24.65
CA LYS A 152 -5.88 3.39 25.87
C LYS A 152 -4.60 2.56 25.98
N ASP A 153 -4.54 1.45 25.26
CA ASP A 153 -3.45 0.48 25.25
C ASP A 153 -2.56 0.64 24.00
N GLY A 154 -2.82 1.63 23.15
CA GLY A 154 -2.07 1.88 21.92
C GLY A 154 -2.47 1.00 20.74
N ASN A 155 -3.60 0.28 20.81
CA ASN A 155 -4.11 -0.51 19.70
C ASN A 155 -4.99 0.32 18.76
N PHE A 156 -4.91 -0.02 17.48
CA PHE A 156 -5.83 0.50 16.47
C PHE A 156 -6.88 -0.56 16.20
N GLU A 157 -8.12 -0.29 16.60
CA GLU A 157 -9.28 -1.13 16.27
C GLU A 157 -10.00 -0.52 15.08
N LEU A 158 -10.17 -1.30 14.04
CA LEU A 158 -11.05 -0.95 12.93
C LEU A 158 -12.46 -1.42 13.24
N PRO A 159 -13.50 -0.76 12.71
CA PRO A 159 -14.85 -1.26 12.86
C PRO A 159 -14.97 -2.68 12.30
N ASP A 160 -15.66 -3.53 13.05
CA ASP A 160 -15.94 -4.92 12.65
C ASP A 160 -17.25 -4.94 11.85
N ASP A 161 -17.14 -4.60 10.56
CA ASP A 161 -18.24 -4.67 9.60
C ASP A 161 -17.77 -5.47 8.39
N GLU A 162 -18.25 -6.71 8.26
CA GLU A 162 -17.83 -7.63 7.21
C GLU A 162 -18.19 -7.14 5.79
N ASP A 163 -19.15 -6.22 5.68
CA ASP A 163 -19.65 -5.69 4.41
C ASP A 163 -18.97 -4.37 4.01
N VAL A 164 -18.06 -3.83 4.84
CA VAL A 164 -17.41 -2.53 4.62
C VAL A 164 -15.89 -2.64 4.63
N PHE A 165 -15.26 -2.08 3.60
CA PHE A 165 -13.81 -1.93 3.53
C PHE A 165 -13.38 -0.61 4.15
N PHE A 166 -12.61 -0.69 5.24
CA PHE A 166 -12.08 0.50 5.90
C PHE A 166 -10.67 0.83 5.42
N LEU A 167 -10.43 2.08 5.03
CA LEU A 167 -9.09 2.65 4.84
C LEU A 167 -8.67 3.39 6.12
N PRO A 168 -7.73 2.85 6.91
CA PRO A 168 -7.24 3.52 8.10
C PRO A 168 -6.43 4.77 7.74
N ASN A 169 -6.88 5.93 8.20
CA ASN A 169 -6.15 7.18 8.12
C ASN A 169 -5.68 7.61 9.52
N PHE A 170 -4.37 7.74 9.70
CA PHE A 170 -3.77 8.04 11.00
C PHE A 170 -3.48 9.54 11.14
N SER A 171 -3.55 10.06 12.37
CA SER A 171 -3.26 11.47 12.62
C SER A 171 -1.77 11.80 12.49
N THR A 172 -0.89 10.80 12.73
CA THR A 172 0.56 10.96 12.63
C THR A 172 1.25 9.82 11.87
N GLU A 173 2.46 10.07 11.38
CA GLU A 173 3.31 9.06 10.75
C GLU A 173 3.75 7.97 11.75
N GLU A 174 3.91 8.31 13.03
CA GLU A 174 4.23 7.37 14.10
C GLU A 174 3.10 6.35 14.34
N GLN A 175 1.85 6.79 14.31
CA GLN A 175 0.69 5.90 14.42
C GLN A 175 0.62 4.96 13.22
N LEU A 176 0.77 5.49 12.00
CA LEU A 176 0.87 4.69 10.78
C LEU A 176 2.01 3.67 10.86
N ALA A 177 3.18 4.08 11.36
CA ALA A 177 4.34 3.22 11.53
C ALA A 177 4.05 2.06 12.48
N THR A 178 3.48 2.37 13.65
CA THR A 178 3.08 1.39 14.66
C THR A 178 2.08 0.38 14.10
N TYR A 179 1.03 0.86 13.44
CA TYR A 179 0.04 0.01 12.78
C TYR A 179 0.68 -0.89 11.71
N SER A 180 1.52 -0.33 10.84
CA SER A 180 2.14 -1.07 9.74
C SER A 180 3.12 -2.13 10.24
N LEU A 181 3.87 -1.84 11.30
CA LEU A 181 4.77 -2.79 11.96
C LEU A 181 4.00 -3.94 12.60
N LYS A 182 2.94 -3.62 13.38
CA LYS A 182 2.12 -4.61 14.08
C LYS A 182 1.47 -5.61 13.12
N ASN A 183 1.03 -5.13 11.95
CA ASN A 183 0.36 -5.93 10.94
C ASN A 183 1.30 -6.48 9.85
N PHE A 184 2.61 -6.23 9.94
CA PHE A 184 3.60 -6.61 8.93
C PHE A 184 3.27 -6.08 7.52
N LEU A 185 2.66 -4.89 7.44
CA LEU A 185 2.28 -4.20 6.20
C LEU A 185 3.39 -3.24 5.76
N ILE A 186 4.59 -3.80 5.53
CA ILE A 186 5.80 -3.01 5.26
C ILE A 186 6.24 -3.23 3.83
N TYR A 187 6.27 -2.15 3.04
CA TYR A 187 6.87 -2.18 1.71
C TYR A 187 8.36 -1.80 1.79
N PRO A 188 9.26 -2.61 1.22
CA PRO A 188 10.70 -2.33 1.21
C PRO A 188 11.04 -1.18 0.25
N LYS A 189 11.53 -0.07 0.79
CA LYS A 189 11.85 1.15 0.03
C LYS A 189 12.91 0.92 -1.05
N ASP A 190 13.82 -0.03 -0.85
CA ASP A 190 14.86 -0.43 -1.80
C ASP A 190 14.32 -1.16 -3.04
N LEU A 191 13.08 -1.66 -2.99
CA LEU A 191 12.41 -2.26 -4.14
C LEU A 191 11.47 -1.30 -4.86
N VAL A 192 11.36 -0.04 -4.40
CA VAL A 192 10.55 0.95 -5.12
C VAL A 192 11.34 1.54 -6.27
N ASN A 193 10.83 1.38 -7.50
CA ASN A 193 11.35 2.14 -8.65
C ASN A 193 11.37 3.64 -8.35
N ASP A 194 12.35 4.32 -8.92
CA ASP A 194 12.52 5.76 -8.75
C ASP A 194 11.34 6.61 -9.28
N GLU A 195 10.45 6.01 -10.07
CA GLU A 195 9.34 6.68 -10.74
C GLU A 195 7.98 6.09 -10.29
N GLY A 196 6.96 6.95 -10.19
CA GLY A 196 5.57 6.57 -9.93
C GLY A 196 5.02 6.97 -8.55
N ALA A 197 3.69 6.89 -8.39
CA ALA A 197 2.97 7.36 -7.21
C ALA A 197 3.37 6.61 -5.93
N LEU A 198 3.69 5.32 -6.03
CA LEU A 198 4.08 4.49 -4.88
C LEU A 198 5.23 5.11 -4.08
N ARG A 199 6.26 5.62 -4.77
CA ARG A 199 7.44 6.24 -4.14
C ARG A 199 7.09 7.41 -3.23
N PHE A 200 6.08 8.20 -3.60
CA PHE A 200 5.66 9.40 -2.86
C PHE A 200 4.74 9.06 -1.69
N MET A 201 4.04 7.95 -1.78
CA MET A 201 3.16 7.44 -0.74
C MET A 201 3.93 6.67 0.33
N LEU A 202 5.13 6.16 0.04
CA LEU A 202 5.97 5.55 1.05
C LEU A 202 6.32 6.53 2.18
N ARG A 203 6.19 6.03 3.42
CA ARG A 203 6.52 6.72 4.67
C ARG A 203 7.69 6.01 5.36
N HIS A 204 8.34 6.69 6.29
CA HIS A 204 9.43 6.15 7.09
C HIS A 204 8.88 5.30 8.25
N ILE A 205 8.38 4.10 7.91
CA ILE A 205 7.76 3.17 8.87
C ILE A 205 8.74 2.65 9.93
N LEU A 206 10.03 2.50 9.60
CA LEU A 206 11.03 1.97 10.55
C LEU A 206 11.66 3.04 11.44
N ASP A 207 11.54 4.31 11.08
CA ASP A 207 12.20 5.42 11.76
C ASP A 207 11.47 6.76 11.47
N PRO A 208 10.27 6.96 12.04
CA PRO A 208 9.41 8.10 11.72
C PRO A 208 9.98 9.45 12.20
N GLU A 209 10.86 9.47 13.21
CA GLU A 209 11.43 10.70 13.77
C GLU A 209 12.51 11.36 12.89
N LYS A 210 13.06 10.65 11.91
CA LYS A 210 14.16 11.16 11.08
C LYS A 210 13.78 12.20 10.03
N VAL A 211 12.52 12.56 9.90
CA VAL A 211 12.10 13.62 8.95
C VAL A 211 12.50 14.99 9.50
N ARG A 212 13.76 15.39 9.26
CA ARG A 212 14.21 16.76 9.50
C ARG A 212 13.53 17.72 8.50
N PRO A 213 13.16 18.94 8.92
CA PRO A 213 12.65 19.94 7.99
C PRO A 213 13.75 20.30 6.97
N GLY A 214 13.59 19.84 5.73
CA GLY A 214 14.43 20.26 4.59
C GLY A 214 15.37 19.21 3.99
N GLU A 215 15.42 17.98 4.49
CA GLU A 215 16.29 16.94 3.88
C GLU A 215 15.54 16.14 2.79
N ASN A 216 15.95 16.34 1.53
CA ASN A 216 15.69 15.40 0.43
C ASN A 216 16.29 14.04 0.83
N SER A 217 15.44 13.08 1.20
CA SER A 217 15.86 11.79 1.75
C SER A 217 16.53 10.90 0.68
N TYR A 218 17.82 11.12 0.43
CA TYR A 218 18.70 10.13 -0.17
C TYR A 218 19.73 9.71 0.87
N GLY A 219 19.59 8.49 1.39
CA GLY A 219 20.62 7.82 2.20
C GLY A 219 20.15 7.38 3.58
N TYR A 220 19.61 6.16 3.66
CA TYR A 220 19.74 5.31 4.85
C TYR A 220 19.82 3.85 4.41
N GLN A 221 21.05 3.38 4.19
CA GLN A 221 21.40 1.97 4.34
C GLN A 221 21.66 1.71 5.84
N GLU A 222 21.41 0.46 6.25
CA GLU A 222 21.66 -0.11 7.58
C GLU A 222 20.59 0.09 8.67
N MET A 223 19.43 -0.57 8.53
CA MET A 223 18.62 -0.99 9.69
C MET A 223 18.01 -2.40 9.55
N PHE A 224 18.80 -3.31 8.99
CA PHE A 224 18.64 -4.74 9.26
C PHE A 224 20.02 -5.34 9.53
N LYS A 225 20.67 -4.92 10.64
CA LYS A 225 21.82 -5.64 11.20
C LYS A 225 21.34 -6.80 12.06
#